data_AF-A0A542BCP3-F1
#
_entry.id   AF-A0A542BCP3-F1
#
_cell.length_a   1.000
_cell.length_b   1.000
_cell.length_c   1.000
_cell.angle_alpha   90.00
_cell.angle_beta   90.00
_cell.angle_gamma   90.00
#
_symmetry.space_group_name_H-M   'P 1'
#
loop_
_entity.id
_entity.type
_entity.pdbx_description
1 polymer ?
#
loop_
_entity_poly.entity_id
_entity_poly.type
_entity_poly.pdbx_seq_one_letter_code
_entity_poly.pdbx_strand_id
1 'polypeptide(L)'
;MVNRHRGETALMVAGETLPMRLTLGALAELEHAFAVDSLPALGERFVEGRLSARDIIRIIAAGLRGAGRAIRDEDVAELSFDGGLNGVIKAAVALLEATFGEGDAPRPPQPPA
;
A
#
# COMPACT_ATOMS: atom_id res chain seq x y z
N MET A 1 14.82 -8.49 -0.57
CA MET A 1 15.10 -7.04 -0.67
C MET A 1 13.83 -6.36 -1.16
N VAL A 2 13.42 -5.27 -0.55
CA VAL A 2 12.24 -4.48 -0.95
C VAL A 2 12.68 -3.47 -2.02
N ASN A 3 12.06 -3.51 -3.20
CA ASN A 3 12.36 -2.57 -4.28
C ASN A 3 11.23 -1.55 -4.48
N ARG A 4 11.45 -0.33 -3.99
CA ARG A 4 10.49 0.78 -4.12
C ARG A 4 10.17 1.13 -5.58
N HIS A 5 11.09 0.91 -6.51
CA HIS A 5 10.85 1.11 -7.96
C HIS A 5 9.90 0.07 -8.57
N ARG A 6 9.62 -1.04 -7.87
CA ARG A 6 8.63 -2.06 -8.27
C ARG A 6 7.30 -1.92 -7.53
N GLY A 7 7.13 -0.86 -6.74
CA GLY A 7 5.97 -0.69 -5.87
C GLY A 7 6.01 -1.55 -4.60
N GLU A 8 7.18 -2.04 -4.21
CA GLU A 8 7.33 -2.82 -2.98
C GLU A 8 7.66 -1.90 -1.79
N THR A 9 7.07 -2.19 -0.63
CA THR A 9 7.38 -1.55 0.65
C THR A 9 7.45 -2.61 1.77
N ALA A 10 7.63 -2.18 3.01
CA ALA A 10 7.68 -3.05 4.18
C ALA A 10 6.76 -2.58 5.31
N LEU A 11 6.31 -3.54 6.10
CA LEU A 11 5.55 -3.37 7.34
C LEU A 11 6.31 -4.06 8.48
N MET A 12 6.47 -3.37 9.61
CA MET A 12 7.06 -3.94 10.82
C MET A 12 5.98 -4.50 11.74
N VAL A 13 6.07 -5.79 12.05
CA VAL A 13 5.13 -6.50 12.92
C VAL A 13 5.90 -7.39 13.87
N ALA A 14 5.79 -7.14 15.17
CA ALA A 14 6.45 -7.92 16.23
C ALA A 14 7.96 -8.18 15.99
N GLY A 15 8.69 -7.17 15.49
CA GLY A 15 10.10 -7.27 15.14
C GLY A 15 10.41 -7.92 13.78
N GLU A 16 9.40 -8.42 13.07
CA GLU A 16 9.53 -8.98 11.72
C GLU A 16 9.19 -7.93 10.65
N THR A 17 10.00 -7.89 9.58
CA THR A 17 9.74 -7.06 8.40
C THR A 17 8.97 -7.87 7.36
N LEU A 18 7.69 -7.53 7.15
CA LEU A 18 6.84 -8.14 6.15
C LEU A 18 6.85 -7.32 4.85
N PRO A 19 7.14 -7.92 3.69
CA PRO A 19 7.05 -7.22 2.41
C PRO A 19 5.59 -6.93 2.05
N MET A 20 5.34 -5.80 1.42
CA MET A 20 4.03 -5.44 0.87
C MET A 20 4.16 -4.96 -0.57
N ARG A 21 3.16 -5.25 -1.40
CA ARG A 21 3.04 -4.78 -2.78
C ARG A 21 1.57 -4.74 -3.20
N LEU A 22 1.15 -3.70 -3.89
CA LEU A 22 -0.18 -3.69 -4.52
C LEU A 22 -0.07 -4.26 -5.94
N THR A 23 -0.72 -5.40 -6.16
CA THR A 23 -0.92 -5.98 -7.49
C THR A 23 -2.19 -5.43 -8.12
N LEU A 24 -2.39 -5.60 -9.43
CA LEU A 24 -3.65 -5.21 -10.07
C LEU A 24 -4.88 -5.87 -9.42
N GLY A 25 -4.76 -7.14 -8.98
CA GLY A 25 -5.83 -7.82 -8.24
C GLY A 25 -6.10 -7.17 -6.88
N ALA A 26 -5.05 -6.84 -6.13
CA ALA A 26 -5.18 -6.13 -4.86
C ALA A 26 -5.79 -4.74 -5.03
N LEU A 27 -5.47 -4.03 -6.12
CA LEU A 27 -6.07 -2.75 -6.44
C LEU A 27 -7.56 -2.87 -6.77
N ALA A 28 -7.96 -3.86 -7.57
CA ALA A 28 -9.36 -4.13 -7.86
C ALA A 28 -10.16 -4.51 -6.59
N GLU A 29 -9.55 -5.27 -5.67
CA GLU A 29 -10.14 -5.54 -4.35
C GLU A 29 -10.37 -4.26 -3.56
N LEU A 30 -9.41 -3.32 -3.55
CA LEU A 30 -9.53 -2.06 -2.83
C LEU A 30 -10.59 -1.15 -3.47
N GLU A 31 -10.64 -1.03 -4.80
CA GLU A 31 -11.68 -0.27 -5.50
C GLU A 31 -13.09 -0.76 -5.10
N HIS A 32 -13.28 -2.08 -5.13
CA HIS A 32 -14.52 -2.70 -4.71
C HIS A 32 -14.82 -2.47 -3.21
N ALA A 33 -13.82 -2.66 -2.35
CA ALA A 33 -13.99 -2.52 -0.90
C ALA A 33 -14.28 -1.09 -0.45
N PHE A 34 -13.80 -0.08 -1.19
CA PHE A 34 -14.03 1.33 -0.92
C PHE A 34 -15.17 1.94 -1.72
N ALA A 35 -15.83 1.16 -2.58
CA ALA A 35 -16.88 1.62 -3.49
C ALA A 35 -16.46 2.87 -4.27
N VAL A 36 -15.23 2.85 -4.80
CA VAL A 36 -14.69 3.91 -5.65
C VAL A 36 -14.62 3.42 -7.09
N ASP A 37 -14.91 4.32 -8.02
CA ASP A 37 -15.00 3.98 -9.45
C ASP A 37 -13.64 4.01 -10.16
N SER A 38 -12.57 4.42 -9.46
CA SER A 38 -11.23 4.51 -10.05
C SER A 38 -10.09 4.61 -9.02
N LEU A 39 -8.89 4.20 -9.43
CA LEU A 39 -7.66 4.34 -8.66
C LEU A 39 -7.31 5.80 -8.25
N PRO A 40 -7.52 6.84 -9.08
CA PRO A 40 -7.33 8.22 -8.64
C PRO A 40 -8.27 8.60 -7.47
N ALA A 41 -9.55 8.19 -7.53
CA ALA A 41 -10.49 8.44 -6.43
C ALA A 41 -10.09 7.73 -5.13
N LEU A 42 -9.46 6.55 -5.25
CA LEU A 42 -8.87 5.85 -4.11
C LEU A 42 -7.73 6.66 -3.48
N GLY A 43 -6.84 7.22 -4.31
CA GLY A 43 -5.74 8.07 -3.87
C GLY A 43 -6.20 9.37 -3.20
N GLU A 44 -7.19 10.05 -3.77
CA GLU A 44 -7.77 11.29 -3.21
C GLU A 44 -8.36 11.07 -1.81
N ARG A 45 -9.13 9.98 -1.63
CA ARG A 45 -9.69 9.61 -0.30
C ARG A 45 -8.60 9.44 0.76
N PHE A 46 -7.42 8.95 0.36
CA PHE A 46 -6.28 8.78 1.23
C PHE A 46 -5.66 10.13 1.64
N VAL A 47 -5.39 11.00 0.66
CA VAL A 47 -4.80 12.34 0.89
C VAL A 47 -5.70 13.22 1.75
N GLU A 48 -7.02 13.10 1.59
CA GLU A 48 -7.99 13.88 2.35
C GLU A 48 -8.19 13.38 3.80
N GLY A 49 -7.44 12.37 4.25
CA GLY A 49 -7.44 11.88 5.64
C GLY A 49 -8.75 11.20 6.06
N ARG A 50 -9.61 10.81 5.11
CA ARG A 50 -10.93 10.23 5.37
C ARG A 50 -10.92 8.72 5.61
N LEU A 51 -9.79 8.18 6.06
CA LEU A 51 -9.63 6.74 6.25
C LEU A 51 -9.89 6.33 7.68
N SER A 52 -10.76 5.34 7.83
CA SER A 52 -11.00 4.67 9.09
C SER A 52 -9.92 3.62 9.37
N ALA A 53 -9.83 3.14 10.61
CA ALA A 53 -8.98 1.99 10.96
C ALA A 53 -9.26 0.76 10.07
N ARG A 54 -10.53 0.54 9.69
CA ARG A 54 -10.92 -0.54 8.79
C ARG A 54 -10.35 -0.36 7.38
N ASP A 55 -10.23 0.87 6.92
CA ASP A 55 -9.66 1.16 5.61
C ASP A 55 -8.15 0.91 5.60
N ILE A 56 -7.47 1.30 6.68
CA ILE A 56 -6.05 1.01 6.89
C ILE A 56 -5.81 -0.51 6.91
N ILE A 57 -6.62 -1.27 7.66
CA ILE A 57 -6.54 -2.73 7.71
C ILE A 57 -6.63 -3.34 6.30
N ARG A 58 -7.60 -2.90 5.50
CA ARG A 58 -7.79 -3.39 4.12
C ARG A 58 -6.59 -3.10 3.22
N ILE A 59 -6.03 -1.89 3.29
CA ILE A 59 -4.86 -1.50 2.50
C ILE A 59 -3.66 -2.40 2.85
N ILE A 60 -3.42 -2.62 4.14
CA ILE A 60 -2.33 -3.47 4.60
C ILE A 60 -2.55 -4.93 4.21
N ALA A 61 -3.76 -5.46 4.41
CA ALA A 61 -4.09 -6.83 4.03
C ALA A 61 -3.91 -7.05 2.52
N ALA A 62 -4.39 -6.12 1.69
CA ALA A 62 -4.20 -6.15 0.24
C ALA A 62 -2.71 -6.08 -0.15
N GLY A 63 -1.92 -5.24 0.53
CA GLY A 63 -0.47 -5.14 0.33
C GLY A 63 0.29 -6.43 0.67
N LEU A 64 -0.04 -7.06 1.79
CA LEU A 64 0.55 -8.34 2.21
C LEU A 64 0.14 -9.48 1.27
N ARG A 65 -1.14 -9.53 0.86
CA ARG A 65 -1.64 -10.48 -0.15
C ARG A 65 -0.92 -10.31 -1.49
N GLY A 66 -0.74 -9.08 -1.95
CA GLY A 66 -0.02 -8.80 -3.18
C GLY A 66 1.49 -9.12 -3.12
N ALA A 67 2.07 -9.24 -1.92
CA ALA A 67 3.41 -9.78 -1.70
C ALA A 67 3.46 -11.31 -1.56
N GLY A 68 2.33 -12.00 -1.74
CA GLY A 68 2.24 -13.47 -1.71
C GLY A 68 1.89 -14.06 -0.34
N ARG A 69 1.52 -13.24 0.65
CA ARG A 69 1.11 -13.72 1.97
C ARG A 69 -0.39 -14.05 1.96
N ALA A 70 -0.76 -15.28 2.32
CA ALA A 70 -2.16 -15.60 2.59
C ALA A 70 -2.58 -15.03 3.95
N ILE A 71 -3.26 -13.87 3.94
CA ILE A 71 -3.71 -13.17 5.15
C ILE A 71 -5.08 -12.51 4.94
N ARG A 72 -5.93 -12.60 5.96
CA ARG A 72 -7.26 -11.98 6.00
C ARG A 72 -7.20 -10.62 6.70
N ASP A 73 -8.22 -9.81 6.47
CA ASP A 73 -8.35 -8.50 7.10
C ASP A 73 -8.45 -8.61 8.64
N GLU A 74 -9.10 -9.65 9.15
CA GLU A 74 -9.17 -9.90 10.61
C GLU A 74 -7.82 -10.29 11.21
N ASP A 75 -7.01 -11.08 10.50
CA ASP A 75 -5.67 -11.44 10.96
C ASP A 75 -4.83 -10.16 11.10
N VAL A 76 -4.96 -9.23 10.15
CA VAL A 76 -4.29 -7.92 10.18
C VAL A 76 -4.76 -7.06 11.36
N ALA A 77 -6.04 -7.13 11.71
CA ALA A 77 -6.60 -6.37 12.84
C ALA A 77 -6.03 -6.81 14.20
N GLU A 78 -5.55 -8.05 14.29
CA GLU A 78 -4.95 -8.63 15.50
C GLU A 78 -3.42 -8.46 15.56
N LEU A 79 -2.78 -7.98 14.49
CA LEU A 79 -1.32 -7.81 14.45
C LEU A 79 -0.84 -6.74 15.43
N SER A 80 0.31 -7.02 16.04
CA SER A 80 1.03 -6.06 16.89
C SER A 80 2.04 -5.29 16.05
N PHE A 81 1.75 -4.02 15.79
CA PHE A 81 2.61 -3.14 15.00
C PHE A 81 3.60 -2.39 15.88
N ASP A 82 4.90 -2.53 15.60
CA ASP A 82 5.99 -1.98 16.44
C ASP A 82 5.97 -0.45 16.58
N GLY A 83 5.31 0.25 15.64
CA GLY A 83 5.11 1.70 15.66
C GLY A 83 3.70 2.15 16.08
N GLY A 84 2.87 1.23 16.57
CA GLY A 84 1.45 1.47 16.82
C GLY A 84 0.71 1.97 15.57
N LEU A 85 -0.39 2.69 15.76
CA LEU A 85 -1.21 3.24 14.67
C LEU A 85 -0.39 4.09 13.69
N ASN A 86 0.52 4.92 14.18
CA ASN A 86 1.35 5.78 13.34
C ASN A 86 2.29 4.97 12.43
N GLY A 87 2.83 3.85 12.91
CA GLY A 87 3.63 2.95 12.10
C GLY A 87 2.84 2.35 10.95
N VAL A 88 1.60 1.90 11.22
CA VAL A 88 0.71 1.34 10.20
C VAL A 88 0.30 2.38 9.17
N ILE A 89 -0.08 3.58 9.61
CA ILE A 89 -0.43 4.69 8.71
C ILE A 89 0.75 4.97 7.78
N LYS A 90 1.97 5.14 8.32
CA LYS A 90 3.17 5.39 7.50
C LYS A 90 3.43 4.26 6.49
N ALA A 91 3.25 3.01 6.89
CA ALA A 91 3.42 1.87 5.99
C ALA A 91 2.36 1.86 4.86
N ALA A 92 1.12 2.19 5.17
CA ALA A 92 0.04 2.34 4.18
C ALA A 92 0.29 3.51 3.22
N VAL A 93 0.72 4.69 3.73
CA VAL A 93 1.15 5.84 2.90
C VAL A 93 2.23 5.39 1.94
N ALA A 94 3.31 4.78 2.46
CA ALA A 94 4.45 4.37 1.65
C ALA A 94 4.08 3.33 0.59
N LEU A 95 3.14 2.43 0.87
CA LEU A 95 2.62 1.46 -0.09
C LEU A 95 1.91 2.15 -1.27
N LEU A 96 1.06 3.13 -0.97
CA LEU A 96 0.30 3.86 -1.96
C LEU A 96 1.21 4.80 -2.77
N GLU A 97 2.14 5.51 -2.12
CA GLU A 97 3.16 6.30 -2.82
C GLU A 97 4.01 5.44 -3.76
N ALA A 98 4.39 4.23 -3.35
CA ALA A 98 5.16 3.34 -4.21
C ALA A 98 4.34 2.81 -5.40
N THR A 99 3.01 2.86 -5.32
CA THR A 99 2.08 2.36 -6.35
C THR A 99 1.59 3.47 -7.28
N PHE A 100 1.31 4.65 -6.73
CA PHE A 100 0.66 5.79 -7.40
C PHE A 100 1.53 7.04 -7.49
N GLY A 101 2.55 7.17 -6.63
CA GLY A 101 3.49 8.27 -6.73
C GLY A 101 4.20 8.17 -8.07
N GLU A 102 4.18 9.26 -8.83
CA GLU A 102 4.84 9.34 -10.13
C GLU A 102 6.22 8.73 -10.00
N GLY A 103 6.45 7.64 -10.74
CA GLY A 103 7.75 7.03 -10.80
C GLY A 103 8.73 8.13 -11.20
N ASP A 104 9.69 8.43 -10.33
CA ASP A 104 10.96 9.04 -10.71
C ASP A 104 11.71 8.01 -11.57
N ALA A 105 11.11 7.65 -12.71
CA ALA A 105 11.79 7.02 -13.80
C ALA A 105 12.61 8.14 -14.45
N PRO A 106 13.95 8.07 -14.42
CA PRO A 106 14.76 9.05 -15.13
C PRO A 106 14.28 9.08 -16.58
N ARG A 107 13.73 10.22 -17.00
CA ARG A 107 13.35 10.47 -18.38
C ARG A 107 14.57 10.15 -19.24
N PRO A 108 14.49 9.21 -20.21
CA PRO A 108 15.64 8.90 -21.05
C PRO A 108 16.14 10.20 -21.69
N PRO A 109 17.46 10.43 -21.75
CA PRO A 109 18.00 11.65 -22.33
C PRO A 109 17.47 11.79 -23.75
N GLN A 110 16.84 12.94 -24.02
CA GLN A 110 16.30 13.26 -25.32
C GLN A 110 17.48 13.37 -26.30
N PRO A 111 17.46 12.68 -27.45
CA PRO A 111 18.53 12.82 -28.42
C PRO A 111 18.60 14.28 -28.90
N PRO A 112 19.80 14.83 -29.13
CA PRO A 112 19.94 16.17 -29.68
C PRO A 112 19.27 16.24 -31.06
N ALA A 113 18.56 17.34 -31.31
CA ALA A 113 17.87 17.66 -32.56
C ALA A 113 18.83 17.75 -33.75
#